data_AF-V4NZ52-F1
#
_entry.id   AF-V4NZ52-F1
#
_cell.length_a   1.000
_cell.length_b   1.000
_cell.length_c   1.000
_cell.angle_alpha   90.00
_cell.angle_beta   90.00
_cell.angle_gamma   90.00
#
_symmetry.space_group_name_H-M   'P 1'
#
loop_
_entity.id
_entity.type
_entity.pdbx_description
1 polymer ?
#
loop_
_entity_poly.entity_id
_entity_poly.type
_entity_poly.pdbx_seq_one_letter_code
_entity_poly.pdbx_strand_id
1 'polypeptide(L)'
;MQRALEIGLFQLGRTIPNPSVGCVIIRDGMVIAEGATGDGGRPHAEEAALATLDNKAEGATAYVTLEPCGERSNGGCSCSQLLVEAGVKRVVFACEDPSPYASHIGTERLKAAGIAVETGLMADECAALIADFINNLPVKR
;
A
#
# COMPACT_ATOMS: atom_id res chain seq x y z
N MET A 1 7.25 9.72 -1.22
CA MET A 1 7.14 8.93 0.02
C MET A 1 6.76 9.78 1.23
N GLN A 2 7.49 10.86 1.56
CA GLN A 2 7.16 11.74 2.69
C GLN A 2 5.67 12.11 2.77
N ARG A 3 5.06 12.50 1.64
CA ARG A 3 3.62 12.79 1.59
C ARG A 3 2.73 11.59 1.95
N ALA A 4 3.08 10.39 1.49
CA ALA A 4 2.36 9.16 1.85
C ALA A 4 2.49 8.86 3.35
N LEU A 5 3.66 9.08 3.94
CA LEU A 5 3.87 8.97 5.38
C LEU A 5 2.97 9.94 6.16
N GLU A 6 2.94 11.23 5.78
CA GLU A 6 2.06 12.24 6.41
C GLU A 6 0.59 11.81 6.40
N ILE A 7 0.11 11.32 5.25
CA ILE A 7 -1.26 10.84 5.09
C ILE A 7 -1.53 9.62 5.98
N GLY A 8 -0.61 8.66 6.02
CA GLY A 8 -0.71 7.48 6.89
C GLY A 8 -0.74 7.83 8.38
N LEU A 9 0.04 8.84 8.80
CA LEU A 9 0.13 9.27 10.20
C LEU A 9 -1.22 9.79 10.72
N PHE A 10 -2.03 10.43 9.88
CA PHE A 10 -3.38 10.89 10.26
C PHE A 10 -4.36 9.76 10.59
N GLN A 11 -4.05 8.53 10.20
CA GLN A 11 -4.90 7.35 10.42
C GLN A 11 -4.42 6.46 11.58
N LEU A 12 -3.33 6.82 12.27
CA LEU A 12 -2.83 6.08 13.43
C LEU A 12 -3.92 5.89 14.49
N GLY A 13 -4.04 4.66 15.00
CA GLY A 13 -5.02 4.27 16.02
C GLY A 13 -6.46 4.10 15.52
N ARG A 14 -6.74 4.41 14.24
CA ARG A 14 -8.12 4.37 13.67
C ARG A 14 -8.37 3.15 12.77
N THR A 15 -7.33 2.46 12.36
CA THR A 15 -7.38 1.46 11.28
C THR A 15 -7.39 0.01 11.77
N ILE A 16 -7.37 -0.21 13.09
CA ILE A 16 -7.38 -1.54 13.70
C ILE A 16 -8.56 -2.36 13.13
N PRO A 17 -8.33 -3.62 12.70
CA PRO A 17 -7.12 -4.44 12.93
C PRO A 17 -6.00 -4.28 11.88
N ASN A 18 -6.15 -3.40 10.90
CA ASN A 18 -5.19 -3.24 9.80
C ASN A 18 -4.17 -2.11 10.08
N PRO A 19 -2.99 -2.14 9.45
CA PRO A 19 -2.01 -1.07 9.58
C PRO A 19 -2.53 0.25 9.00
N SER A 20 -2.04 1.36 9.54
CA SER A 20 -2.24 2.68 8.95
C SER A 20 -1.29 2.79 7.76
N VAL A 21 -1.83 2.88 6.55
CA VAL A 21 -1.03 2.98 5.32
C VAL A 21 -1.39 4.27 4.61
N GLY A 22 -0.41 4.92 4.01
CA GLY A 22 -0.63 6.01 3.07
C GLY A 22 -0.19 5.61 1.66
N CYS A 23 -0.91 6.14 0.68
CA CYS A 23 -0.64 5.95 -0.75
C CYS A 23 -0.74 7.29 -1.47
N VAL A 24 0.23 7.57 -2.34
CA VAL A 24 0.24 8.74 -3.22
C VAL A 24 0.54 8.26 -4.64
N ILE A 25 -0.30 8.63 -5.60
CA ILE A 25 -0.12 8.31 -7.02
C ILE A 25 0.31 9.57 -7.76
N ILE A 26 1.42 9.46 -8.49
CA ILE A 26 2.04 10.56 -9.23
C ILE A 26 2.08 10.21 -10.72
N ARG A 27 1.73 11.18 -11.57
CA ARG A 27 1.92 11.13 -13.01
C ARG A 27 2.48 12.46 -13.49
N ASP A 28 3.49 12.41 -14.36
CA ASP A 28 4.14 13.60 -14.94
C ASP A 28 4.60 14.63 -13.90
N GLY A 29 5.12 14.14 -12.76
CA GLY A 29 5.59 14.97 -11.65
C GLY A 29 4.49 15.59 -10.79
N MET A 30 3.21 15.30 -11.07
CA MET A 30 2.07 15.82 -10.31
C MET A 30 1.41 14.71 -9.49
N VAL A 31 1.01 15.03 -8.27
CA VAL A 31 0.13 14.17 -7.47
C VAL A 31 -1.25 14.19 -8.11
N ILE A 32 -1.73 13.02 -8.54
CA ILE A 32 -3.05 12.85 -9.14
C ILE A 32 -4.04 12.21 -8.18
N ALA A 33 -3.56 11.47 -7.17
CA ALA A 33 -4.40 10.90 -6.13
C ALA A 33 -3.62 10.67 -4.83
N GLU A 34 -4.36 10.71 -3.73
CA GLU A 34 -3.90 10.44 -2.38
C GLU A 34 -4.92 9.54 -1.68
N GLY A 35 -4.45 8.63 -0.83
CA GLY A 35 -5.31 7.72 -0.10
C GLY A 35 -4.65 7.25 1.20
N ALA A 36 -5.48 6.94 2.18
CA ALA A 36 -5.07 6.36 3.45
C ALA A 36 -5.95 5.15 3.79
N THR A 37 -5.47 4.24 4.62
CA THR A 37 -6.33 3.20 5.18
C THR A 37 -7.48 3.86 5.95
N GLY A 38 -8.72 3.53 5.59
CA GLY A 38 -9.91 4.10 6.24
C GLY A 38 -10.14 3.59 7.66
N ASP A 39 -11.06 4.25 8.38
CA ASP A 39 -11.44 3.88 9.73
C ASP A 39 -11.97 2.44 9.79
N GLY A 40 -11.55 1.67 10.81
CA GLY A 40 -11.80 0.22 10.89
C GLY A 40 -10.96 -0.63 9.93
N GLY A 41 -9.99 -0.01 9.22
CA GLY A 41 -9.00 -0.70 8.41
C GLY A 41 -9.37 -0.92 6.95
N ARG A 42 -10.46 -0.30 6.49
CA ARG A 42 -10.93 -0.35 5.11
C ARG A 42 -11.51 1.01 4.68
N PRO A 43 -11.44 1.36 3.38
CA PRO A 43 -10.64 0.70 2.33
C PRO A 43 -9.13 0.78 2.63
N HIS A 44 -8.30 0.00 1.93
CA HIS A 44 -6.85 0.17 1.97
C HIS A 44 -6.45 1.51 1.32
N ALA A 45 -5.23 1.97 1.60
CA ALA A 45 -4.73 3.24 1.07
C ALA A 45 -4.71 3.28 -0.48
N GLU A 46 -4.32 2.18 -1.13
CA GLU A 46 -4.26 2.11 -2.60
C GLU A 46 -5.65 2.07 -3.21
N GLU A 47 -6.61 1.40 -2.57
CA GLU A 47 -8.02 1.44 -2.97
C GLU A 47 -8.59 2.86 -2.86
N ALA A 48 -8.34 3.52 -1.72
CA ALA A 48 -8.79 4.89 -1.50
C ALA A 48 -8.22 5.84 -2.56
N ALA A 49 -6.93 5.73 -2.87
CA ALA A 49 -6.29 6.55 -3.90
C ALA A 49 -6.87 6.25 -5.30
N LEU A 50 -6.94 4.97 -5.70
CA LEU A 50 -7.44 4.57 -7.02
C LEU A 50 -8.91 4.91 -7.24
N ALA A 51 -9.74 4.85 -6.20
CA ALA A 51 -11.15 5.22 -6.29
C ALA A 51 -11.36 6.68 -6.76
N THR A 52 -10.43 7.58 -6.43
CA THR A 52 -10.48 8.98 -6.90
C THR A 52 -10.12 9.15 -8.38
N LEU A 53 -9.60 8.09 -9.02
CA LEU A 53 -9.16 8.06 -10.41
C LEU A 53 -10.03 7.13 -11.28
N ASP A 54 -11.23 6.77 -10.82
CA ASP A 54 -12.08 5.75 -11.46
C ASP A 54 -11.31 4.43 -11.71
N ASN A 55 -10.40 4.09 -10.80
CA ASN A 55 -9.49 2.95 -10.86
C ASN A 55 -8.55 2.94 -12.08
N LYS A 56 -8.21 4.11 -12.62
CA LYS A 56 -7.29 4.26 -13.76
C LYS A 56 -6.09 5.14 -13.41
N ALA A 57 -4.91 4.57 -13.45
CA ALA A 57 -3.63 5.23 -13.15
C ALA A 57 -2.57 4.89 -14.19
N GLU A 58 -2.96 4.81 -15.47
CA GLU A 58 -2.09 4.39 -16.55
C GLU A 58 -0.82 5.25 -16.62
N GLY A 59 0.34 4.58 -16.64
CA GLY A 59 1.65 5.22 -16.71
C GLY A 59 2.12 5.87 -15.40
N ALA A 60 1.31 5.84 -14.34
CA ALA A 60 1.63 6.49 -13.08
C ALA A 60 2.64 5.70 -12.23
N THR A 61 3.17 6.37 -11.21
CA THR A 61 3.94 5.77 -10.12
C THR A 61 3.13 5.82 -8.82
N ALA A 62 2.97 4.71 -8.13
CA ALA A 62 2.41 4.67 -6.78
C ALA A 62 3.52 4.65 -5.72
N TYR A 63 3.40 5.49 -4.70
CA TYR A 63 4.22 5.48 -3.50
C TYR A 63 3.38 5.02 -2.32
N VAL A 64 3.73 3.90 -1.69
CA VAL A 64 2.93 3.26 -0.63
C VAL A 64 3.78 3.03 0.61
N THR A 65 3.30 3.33 1.82
CA THR A 65 4.13 3.19 3.03
C THR A 65 4.36 1.74 3.47
N LEU A 66 3.57 0.79 2.95
CA LEU A 66 3.68 -0.64 3.21
C LEU A 66 3.56 -1.40 1.88
N GLU A 67 4.14 -2.60 1.79
CA GLU A 67 3.98 -3.50 0.66
C GLU A 67 2.48 -3.67 0.30
N PRO A 68 2.09 -3.46 -0.98
CA PRO A 68 0.72 -3.69 -1.41
C PRO A 68 0.31 -5.15 -1.23
N CYS A 69 -0.86 -5.39 -0.62
CA CYS A 69 -1.25 -6.75 -0.26
C CYS A 69 -1.33 -7.68 -1.50
N GLY A 70 -0.89 -8.93 -1.32
CA GLY A 70 -0.91 -9.97 -2.35
C GLY A 70 -2.19 -10.81 -2.34
N GLU A 71 -2.76 -11.07 -1.18
CA GLU A 71 -4.03 -11.80 -1.08
C GLU A 71 -4.90 -11.18 0.01
N ARG A 72 -6.19 -11.48 -0.02
CA ARG A 72 -7.15 -11.01 0.98
C ARG A 72 -7.95 -12.19 1.49
N SER A 73 -8.11 -12.26 2.81
CA SER A 73 -8.88 -13.30 3.48
C SER A 73 -10.37 -13.33 3.07
N ASN A 74 -10.90 -12.20 2.59
CA ASN A 74 -12.29 -12.10 2.12
C ASN A 74 -12.48 -12.46 0.64
N GLY A 75 -11.41 -12.83 -0.09
CA GLY A 75 -11.46 -13.18 -1.51
C GLY A 75 -11.65 -12.00 -2.48
N GLY A 76 -11.65 -10.75 -2.01
CA GLY A 76 -11.69 -9.58 -2.88
C GLY A 76 -10.37 -9.31 -3.60
N CYS A 77 -10.39 -8.51 -4.67
CA CYS A 77 -9.18 -8.10 -5.39
C CYS A 77 -8.16 -7.47 -4.41
N SER A 78 -6.91 -7.92 -4.50
CA SER A 78 -5.81 -7.42 -3.69
C SER A 78 -5.30 -6.06 -4.20
N CYS A 79 -4.61 -5.28 -3.35
CA CYS A 79 -4.08 -3.98 -3.78
C CYS A 79 -3.08 -4.12 -4.93
N SER A 80 -2.20 -5.13 -4.89
CA SER A 80 -1.29 -5.40 -5.99
C SER A 80 -2.03 -5.73 -7.30
N GLN A 81 -3.16 -6.45 -7.25
CA GLN A 81 -4.00 -6.68 -8.42
C GLN A 81 -4.66 -5.39 -8.92
N LEU A 82 -5.22 -4.56 -8.02
CA LEU A 82 -5.85 -3.30 -8.37
C LEU A 82 -4.86 -2.32 -9.03
N LEU A 83 -3.62 -2.26 -8.54
CA LEU A 83 -2.56 -1.44 -9.14
C LEU A 83 -2.19 -1.92 -10.55
N VAL A 84 -2.17 -3.23 -10.79
CA VAL A 84 -1.98 -3.82 -12.12
C VAL A 84 -3.13 -3.45 -13.05
N GLU A 85 -4.36 -3.67 -12.62
CA GLU A 85 -5.57 -3.36 -13.40
C GLU A 85 -5.68 -1.86 -13.71
N ALA A 86 -5.23 -0.99 -12.80
CA ALA A 86 -5.19 0.45 -13.00
C ALA A 86 -4.11 0.91 -14.00
N GLY A 87 -3.17 0.04 -14.40
CA GLY A 87 -2.11 0.38 -15.35
C GLY A 87 -0.94 1.16 -14.76
N VAL A 88 -0.72 1.07 -13.44
CA VAL A 88 0.46 1.67 -12.78
C VAL A 88 1.72 1.05 -13.38
N LYS A 89 2.73 1.88 -13.70
CA LYS A 89 4.00 1.39 -14.28
C LYS A 89 5.12 1.18 -13.27
N ARG A 90 5.04 1.87 -12.12
CA ARG A 90 6.05 1.79 -11.07
C ARG A 90 5.39 1.85 -9.70
N VAL A 91 5.84 1.00 -8.79
CA VAL A 91 5.45 1.02 -7.38
C VAL A 91 6.71 1.17 -6.54
N VAL A 92 6.69 2.13 -5.63
CA VAL A 92 7.74 2.34 -4.64
C VAL A 92 7.10 2.17 -3.27
N PHE A 93 7.57 1.22 -2.46
CA PHE A 93 7.06 1.06 -1.10
C PHE A 93 8.13 1.13 -0.02
N ALA A 94 7.76 1.60 1.17
CA ALA A 94 8.72 1.83 2.25
C ALA A 94 9.03 0.54 3.03
N CYS A 95 8.01 -0.03 3.69
CA CYS A 95 8.16 -1.24 4.50
C CYS A 95 7.66 -2.49 3.75
N GLU A 96 8.31 -3.62 3.96
CA GLU A 96 7.80 -4.93 3.53
C GLU A 96 6.65 -5.38 4.44
N ASP A 97 5.73 -6.23 3.94
CA ASP A 97 4.66 -6.77 4.79
C ASP A 97 5.28 -7.75 5.81
N PRO A 98 5.18 -7.48 7.12
CA PRO A 98 5.74 -8.34 8.16
C PRO A 98 4.94 -9.64 8.35
N SER A 99 3.77 -9.79 7.71
CA SER A 99 2.92 -10.97 7.82
C SER A 99 3.60 -12.22 7.24
N PRO A 100 3.74 -13.31 8.00
CA PRO A 100 4.36 -14.54 7.53
C PRO A 100 3.52 -15.32 6.50
N TYR A 101 2.32 -14.81 6.19
CA TYR A 101 1.37 -15.39 5.24
C TYR A 101 1.23 -14.57 3.96
N ALA A 102 1.59 -13.28 3.99
CA ALA A 102 1.30 -12.35 2.90
C ALA A 102 2.55 -11.64 2.33
N SER A 103 3.67 -11.68 3.07
CA SER A 103 4.94 -11.08 2.65
C SER A 103 5.34 -11.52 1.24
N HIS A 104 5.79 -10.56 0.44
CA HIS A 104 6.29 -10.72 -0.94
C HIS A 104 5.27 -11.13 -2.01
N ILE A 105 4.10 -11.68 -1.67
CA ILE A 105 3.11 -12.11 -2.68
C ILE A 105 2.67 -10.92 -3.55
N GLY A 106 2.48 -9.75 -2.94
CA GLY A 106 2.13 -8.53 -3.66
C GLY A 106 3.26 -8.05 -4.57
N THR A 107 4.48 -8.02 -4.04
CA THR A 107 5.69 -7.69 -4.80
C THR A 107 5.89 -8.59 -6.01
N GLU A 108 5.74 -9.91 -5.83
CA GLU A 108 5.86 -10.91 -6.90
C GLU A 108 4.81 -10.69 -7.99
N ARG A 109 3.55 -10.42 -7.61
CA ARG A 109 2.49 -10.11 -8.59
C ARG A 109 2.81 -8.87 -9.41
N LEU A 110 3.23 -7.79 -8.75
CA LEU A 110 3.57 -6.54 -9.45
C LEU A 110 4.72 -6.77 -10.46
N LYS A 111 5.78 -7.47 -10.03
CA LYS A 111 6.91 -7.82 -10.90
C LYS A 111 6.49 -8.72 -12.06
N ALA A 112 5.66 -9.73 -11.80
CA ALA A 112 5.14 -10.64 -12.83
C ALA A 112 4.28 -9.92 -13.89
N ALA A 113 3.59 -8.84 -13.50
CA ALA A 113 2.84 -7.97 -14.40
C ALA A 113 3.72 -6.95 -15.16
N GLY A 114 5.04 -6.96 -14.97
CA GLY A 114 5.97 -6.03 -15.62
C GLY A 114 6.05 -4.63 -14.99
N ILE A 115 5.53 -4.47 -13.76
CA ILE A 115 5.61 -3.22 -13.01
C ILE A 115 7.00 -3.11 -12.37
N ALA A 116 7.64 -1.94 -12.49
CA ALA A 116 8.89 -1.67 -11.80
C ALA A 116 8.64 -1.51 -10.29
N VAL A 117 9.32 -2.29 -9.46
CA VAL A 117 9.15 -2.26 -8.00
C VAL A 117 10.45 -1.86 -7.32
N GLU A 118 10.38 -0.84 -6.46
CA GLU A 118 11.47 -0.39 -5.59
C GLU A 118 11.00 -0.39 -4.13
N THR A 119 11.89 -0.75 -3.21
CA THR A 119 11.56 -0.94 -1.80
C THR A 119 12.53 -0.19 -0.90
N GLY A 120 12.15 0.08 0.34
CA GLY A 120 13.03 0.64 1.37
C GLY A 120 13.13 2.17 1.42
N LEU A 121 12.45 2.90 0.54
CA LEU A 121 12.46 4.37 0.56
C LEU A 121 11.76 4.89 1.82
N MET A 122 12.51 5.56 2.71
CA MET A 122 12.02 6.04 4.02
C MET A 122 11.43 4.93 4.91
N ALA A 123 12.03 3.73 4.86
CA ALA A 123 11.55 2.58 5.63
C ALA A 123 11.57 2.83 7.15
N ASP A 124 12.63 3.46 7.66
CA ASP A 124 12.78 3.73 9.10
C ASP A 124 11.69 4.67 9.60
N GLU A 125 11.36 5.71 8.84
CA GLU A 125 10.31 6.66 9.18
C GLU A 125 8.91 6.03 9.04
N CYS A 126 8.71 5.18 8.03
CA CYS A 126 7.42 4.50 7.81
C CYS A 126 7.18 3.34 8.79
N ALA A 127 8.20 2.79 9.43
CA ALA A 127 8.06 1.69 10.39
C ALA A 127 7.12 2.04 11.57
N ALA A 128 7.06 3.32 11.95
CA ALA A 128 6.14 3.81 12.98
C ALA A 128 4.65 3.55 12.64
N LEU A 129 4.29 3.54 11.35
CA LEU A 129 2.91 3.31 10.90
C LEU A 129 2.42 1.88 11.10
N ILE A 130 3.35 0.92 11.18
CA ILE A 130 3.04 -0.51 11.25
C ILE A 130 3.45 -1.14 12.58
N ALA A 131 3.97 -0.37 13.54
CA ALA A 131 4.44 -0.87 14.83
C ALA A 131 3.34 -1.66 15.58
N ASP A 132 2.14 -1.09 15.68
CA ASP A 132 1.00 -1.76 16.33
C ASP A 132 0.53 -2.99 15.54
N PHE A 133 0.61 -2.94 14.21
CA PHE A 133 0.25 -4.08 13.38
C PHE A 133 1.19 -5.27 13.61
N ILE A 134 2.51 -5.02 13.63
CA ILE A 134 3.53 -6.05 13.93
C ILE A 134 3.26 -6.70 15.28
N ASN A 135 2.98 -5.92 16.32
CA ASN A 135 2.72 -6.43 17.67
C ASN A 135 1.47 -7.33 17.75
N ASN A 136 0.54 -7.18 16.81
CA ASN A 136 -0.71 -7.94 16.75
C ASN A 136 -0.70 -9.02 15.66
N LEU A 137 0.42 -9.26 14.99
CA LEU A 137 0.51 -10.31 13.98
C LEU A 137 0.32 -11.70 14.59
N PRO A 138 -0.42 -12.60 13.93
CA PRO A 138 -0.49 -13.98 14.35
C PRO A 138 0.90 -14.63 14.28
N VAL A 139 1.35 -15.20 15.40
CA VAL A 139 2.57 -16.01 15.45
C VAL A 139 2.33 -17.30 14.67
N LYS A 140 3.16 -17.57 13.66
CA LYS A 140 3.18 -18.86 12.96
C LYS A 140 3.58 -19.94 13.98
N ARG A 141 2.62 -20.75 14.43
CA ARG A 141 2.87 -21.91 15.29
C ARG A 141 3.42 -23.08 14.49
#